data_AF-A0A365HA11-F1
#
_entry.id   AF-A0A365HA11-F1
#
_cell.length_a   1.000
_cell.length_b   1.000
_cell.length_c   1.000
_cell.angle_alpha   90.00
_cell.angle_beta   90.00
_cell.angle_gamma   90.00
#
_symmetry.space_group_name_H-M   'P 1'
#
loop_
_entity.id
_entity.type
_entity.pdbx_description
1 polymer ?
#
loop_
_entity_poly.entity_id
_entity_poly.type
_entity_poly.pdbx_seq_one_letter_code
_entity_poly.pdbx_strand_id
1 'polypeptide(L)'
;MRAAALALVVLVTVPGCRVLERISENAYLNAVASGATAELDARGHPVAGRLDCALSPSGTVALRVGCTGRTAAGRPVAVVGTVTGADTARPRERYVVTVGGREVLRTTCLGAACPG
;
A
#
# COMPACT_ATOMS: atom_id res chain seq x y z
N MET A 1 30.73 35.38 41.53
CA MET A 1 29.72 35.47 40.45
C MET A 1 29.90 34.31 39.48
N ARG A 2 28.84 33.52 39.27
CA ARG A 2 28.44 32.77 38.04
C ARG A 2 27.85 31.40 38.38
N ALA A 3 26.54 31.41 38.63
CA ALA A 3 25.72 30.21 38.68
C ALA A 3 25.55 29.67 37.25
N ALA A 4 25.99 28.44 36.99
CA ALA A 4 25.73 27.74 35.74
C ALA A 4 24.36 27.04 35.86
N ALA A 5 23.34 27.62 35.25
CA ALA A 5 22.02 27.01 35.15
C ALA A 5 22.09 25.87 34.11
N LEU A 6 22.04 24.62 34.59
CA LEU A 6 21.85 23.43 33.77
C LEU A 6 20.41 23.42 33.25
N ALA A 7 20.22 23.81 32.00
CA ALA A 7 18.93 23.70 31.33
C ALA A 7 18.65 22.22 31.01
N LEU A 8 17.73 21.62 31.76
CA LEU A 8 17.20 20.28 31.49
C LEU A 8 16.21 20.35 30.33
N VAL A 9 16.66 20.08 29.10
CA VAL A 9 15.77 19.98 27.94
C VAL A 9 15.02 18.64 28.03
N VAL A 10 13.76 18.70 28.43
CA VAL A 10 12.84 17.55 28.37
C VAL A 10 12.47 17.33 26.90
N LEU A 11 13.01 16.27 26.28
CA LEU A 11 12.49 15.79 24.99
C LEU A 11 11.09 15.21 25.21
N VAL A 12 10.08 15.98 24.85
CA VAL A 12 8.71 15.48 24.70
C VAL A 12 8.70 14.50 23.51
N THR A 13 8.59 13.21 23.79
CA THR A 13 8.51 12.16 22.75
C THR A 13 7.15 12.23 22.06
N VAL A 14 7.13 12.84 20.88
CA VAL A 14 5.92 13.23 20.16
C VAL A 14 5.18 11.99 19.59
N PRO A 15 3.85 11.85 19.78
CA PRO A 15 3.02 10.83 19.12
C PRO A 15 2.87 11.01 17.59
N GLY A 16 3.53 12.01 17.00
CA GLY A 16 3.36 12.42 15.59
C GLY A 16 3.93 11.44 14.56
N CYS A 17 5.00 10.71 14.87
CA CYS A 17 5.60 9.77 13.92
C CYS A 17 4.64 8.63 13.54
N ARG A 18 3.89 8.09 14.51
CA ARG A 18 2.91 7.01 14.26
C ARG A 18 1.73 7.49 13.41
N VAL A 19 1.33 8.75 13.55
CA VAL A 19 0.26 9.34 12.74
C VAL A 19 0.72 9.47 11.28
N LEU A 20 1.95 9.96 11.05
CA LEU A 20 2.51 10.07 9.70
C LEU A 20 2.72 8.70 9.05
N GLU A 21 3.22 7.71 9.79
CA GLU A 21 3.39 6.34 9.31
C GLU A 21 2.05 5.73 8.89
N ARG A 22 1.01 5.89 9.71
CA ARG A 22 -0.35 5.44 9.39
C ARG A 22 -0.96 6.17 8.19
N ILE A 23 -0.72 7.47 8.06
CA ILE A 23 -1.16 8.24 6.88
C ILE A 23 -0.46 7.74 5.62
N SER A 24 0.84 7.46 5.70
CA SER A 24 1.62 6.92 4.59
C SER A 24 1.13 5.53 4.17
N GLU A 25 0.83 4.66 5.14
CA GLU A 25 0.20 3.37 4.90
C GLU A 25 -1.16 3.53 4.21
N ASN A 26 -2.05 4.36 4.75
CA ASN A 26 -3.35 4.61 4.14
C ASN A 26 -3.23 5.20 2.73
N ALA A 27 -2.28 6.11 2.49
CA ALA A 27 -2.02 6.67 1.18
C ALA A 27 -1.56 5.58 0.18
N TYR A 28 -0.65 4.70 0.62
CA TYR A 28 -0.20 3.56 -0.16
C TYR A 28 -1.35 2.60 -0.49
N LEU A 29 -2.15 2.19 0.50
CA LEU A 29 -3.31 1.31 0.29
C LEU A 29 -4.34 1.93 -0.66
N ASN A 30 -4.55 3.25 -0.57
CA ASN A 30 -5.42 3.98 -1.47
C ASN A 30 -4.88 4.00 -2.91
N ALA A 31 -3.58 4.17 -3.08
CA ALA A 31 -2.92 4.13 -4.39
C ALA A 31 -3.03 2.73 -5.01
N VAL A 32 -2.77 1.66 -4.25
CA VAL A 32 -2.92 0.27 -4.70
C VAL A 32 -4.37 -0.02 -5.10
N ALA A 33 -5.35 0.37 -4.28
CA ALA A 33 -6.77 0.20 -4.59
C ALA A 33 -7.15 0.89 -5.91
N SER A 34 -6.79 2.17 -6.05
CA SER A 34 -7.11 2.95 -7.25
C SER A 34 -6.41 2.42 -8.50
N GLY A 35 -5.13 2.06 -8.38
CA GLY A 35 -4.34 1.52 -9.48
C GLY A 35 -4.90 0.18 -9.94
N ALA A 36 -5.17 -0.75 -9.02
CA ALA A 36 -5.77 -2.04 -9.36
C ALA A 36 -7.17 -1.89 -9.98
N THR A 37 -7.99 -0.96 -9.48
CA THR A 37 -9.29 -0.63 -10.09
C THR A 37 -9.13 -0.17 -11.54
N ALA A 38 -8.20 0.73 -11.83
CA ALA A 38 -7.96 1.21 -13.20
C ALA A 38 -7.47 0.10 -14.12
N GLU A 39 -6.54 -0.74 -13.65
CA GLU A 39 -6.04 -1.87 -14.44
C GLU A 39 -7.13 -2.91 -14.73
N LEU A 40 -8.02 -3.18 -13.77
CA LEU A 40 -9.15 -4.09 -13.92
C LEU A 40 -10.17 -3.55 -14.92
N ASP A 41 -10.48 -2.24 -14.83
CA ASP A 41 -11.40 -1.57 -15.75
C ASP A 41 -10.89 -1.63 -17.20
N ALA A 42 -9.61 -1.29 -17.40
CA ALA A 42 -8.94 -1.36 -18.71
C ALA A 42 -8.93 -2.78 -19.33
N ARG A 43 -9.10 -3.83 -18.50
CA ARG A 43 -9.14 -5.24 -18.93
C ARG A 43 -10.54 -5.83 -18.98
N GLY A 44 -11.59 -4.99 -18.89
CA GLY A 44 -12.98 -5.45 -18.98
C GLY A 44 -13.49 -6.15 -17.72
N HIS A 45 -12.92 -5.80 -16.56
CA HIS A 45 -13.33 -6.31 -15.26
C HIS A 45 -13.69 -5.16 -14.30
N PRO A 46 -14.63 -4.26 -14.66
CA PRO A 46 -14.99 -3.11 -13.82
C PRO A 46 -15.38 -3.59 -12.42
N VAL A 47 -14.88 -2.91 -11.39
CA VAL A 47 -15.19 -3.21 -9.99
C VAL A 47 -16.49 -2.55 -9.56
N ALA A 48 -17.28 -3.26 -8.74
CA ALA A 48 -18.57 -2.75 -8.25
C ALA A 48 -18.42 -1.60 -7.24
N GLY A 49 -17.22 -1.38 -6.72
CA GLY A 49 -16.90 -0.36 -5.74
C GLY A 49 -15.40 -0.34 -5.44
N ARG A 50 -15.04 0.33 -4.35
CA ARG A 50 -13.65 0.39 -3.88
C ARG A 50 -13.19 -0.98 -3.37
N LEU A 51 -11.96 -1.38 -3.71
CA LEU A 51 -11.33 -2.54 -3.11
C LEU A 51 -10.99 -2.26 -1.63
N ASP A 52 -11.20 -3.25 -0.77
CA ASP A 52 -10.76 -3.23 0.62
C ASP A 52 -9.32 -3.74 0.68
N CYS A 53 -8.40 -2.92 1.18
CA CYS A 53 -6.96 -3.19 1.15
C CYS A 53 -6.37 -3.11 2.56
N ALA A 54 -5.46 -4.04 2.86
CA ALA A 54 -4.70 -4.06 4.10
C ALA A 54 -3.24 -4.45 3.86
N LEU A 55 -2.35 -3.92 4.70
CA LEU A 55 -0.98 -4.43 4.82
C LEU A 55 -0.94 -5.60 5.80
N SER A 56 -0.02 -6.52 5.56
CA SER A 56 0.35 -7.58 6.49
C SER A 56 1.87 -7.65 6.57
N PRO A 57 2.45 -7.73 7.79
CA PRO A 57 3.88 -7.93 7.94
C PRO A 57 4.30 -9.22 7.23
N SER A 58 5.40 -9.18 6.49
CA SER A 58 5.92 -10.34 5.76
C SER A 58 7.41 -10.51 6.01
N GLY A 59 7.77 -10.99 7.20
CA GLY A 59 9.17 -11.13 7.59
C GLY A 59 9.87 -9.77 7.78
N THR A 60 11.20 -9.76 7.79
CA THR A 60 12.00 -8.63 8.29
C THR A 60 12.12 -7.42 7.33
N VAL A 61 11.88 -7.60 6.03
CA VAL A 61 12.14 -6.57 4.99
C VAL A 61 11.13 -6.59 3.84
N ALA A 62 10.05 -7.36 3.97
CA ALA A 62 8.98 -7.39 2.98
C ALA A 62 7.62 -7.04 3.59
N LEU A 63 6.86 -6.23 2.88
CA LEU A 63 5.45 -5.95 3.18
C LEU A 63 4.60 -6.74 2.19
N ARG A 64 3.51 -7.35 2.69
CA ARG A 64 2.47 -7.90 1.82
C ARG A 64 1.27 -6.97 1.84
N VAL A 65 0.74 -6.65 0.67
CA VAL A 65 -0.54 -5.97 0.53
C VAL A 65 -1.56 -6.95 -0.02
N GLY A 66 -2.73 -6.99 0.60
CA GLY A 66 -3.86 -7.75 0.12
C GLY A 66 -5.02 -6.80 -0.11
N CYS A 67 -5.61 -6.83 -1.31
CA CYS A 67 -6.89 -6.19 -1.55
C CYS A 67 -7.95 -7.18 -2.02
N THR A 68 -9.19 -6.96 -1.61
CA THR A 68 -10.33 -7.78 -2.02
C THR A 68 -11.50 -6.92 -2.47
N GLY A 69 -12.39 -7.49 -3.27
CA GLY A 69 -13.61 -6.84 -3.70
C GLY A 69 -14.39 -7.71 -4.68
N ARG A 70 -15.27 -7.08 -5.46
CA ARG A 70 -16.03 -7.76 -6.52
C ARG A 70 -16.09 -6.93 -7.78
N THR A 71 -16.13 -7.60 -8.93
CA THR A 71 -16.48 -6.96 -10.20
C THR A 71 -17.96 -6.55 -10.20
N ALA A 72 -18.36 -5.67 -11.11
CA ALA A 72 -19.76 -5.32 -11.36
C ALA A 72 -20.60 -6.56 -11.72
N ALA A 73 -19.99 -7.57 -12.33
CA ALA A 73 -20.59 -8.88 -12.61
C ALA A 73 -20.59 -9.84 -11.39
N GLY A 74 -20.23 -9.36 -10.20
CA GLY A 74 -20.24 -10.12 -8.95
C GLY A 74 -19.08 -11.10 -8.77
N ARG A 75 -18.10 -11.14 -9.68
CA ARG A 75 -16.95 -12.06 -9.57
C ARG A 75 -15.99 -11.56 -8.49
N PRO A 76 -15.45 -12.45 -7.63
CA PRO A 76 -14.51 -12.05 -6.60
C PRO A 76 -13.22 -11.52 -7.22
N VAL A 77 -12.70 -10.43 -6.65
CA VAL A 77 -11.42 -9.84 -7.02
C VAL A 77 -10.46 -10.02 -5.84
N ALA A 78 -9.22 -10.43 -6.14
CA ALA A 78 -8.14 -10.41 -5.16
C ALA A 78 -6.87 -9.83 -5.80
N VAL A 79 -6.25 -8.89 -5.09
CA VAL A 79 -4.94 -8.32 -5.40
C VAL A 79 -3.98 -8.76 -4.31
N VAL A 80 -2.86 -9.34 -4.69
CA VAL A 80 -1.77 -9.66 -3.78
C VAL A 80 -0.54 -8.94 -4.27
N GLY A 81 0.05 -8.10 -3.41
CA GLY A 81 1.29 -7.42 -3.67
C GLY A 81 2.37 -7.78 -2.66
N THR A 82 3.61 -7.79 -3.12
CA THR A 82 4.80 -7.87 -2.26
C THR A 82 5.67 -6.66 -2.54
N VAL A 83 6.09 -5.98 -1.48
CA VAL A 83 7.06 -4.89 -1.52
C VAL A 83 8.33 -5.36 -0.84
N THR A 84 9.48 -5.22 -1.49
CA THR A 84 10.80 -5.49 -0.90
C THR A 84 11.63 -4.22 -0.84
N GLY A 85 12.39 -4.05 0.24
CA GLY A 85 13.16 -2.83 0.49
C GLY A 85 12.27 -1.61 0.66
N ALA A 86 11.14 -1.77 1.37
CA ALA A 86 10.17 -0.70 1.62
C ALA A 86 10.77 0.48 2.41
N ASP A 87 11.85 0.22 3.14
CA ASP A 87 12.66 1.17 3.90
C ASP A 87 13.77 1.84 3.06
N THR A 88 13.91 1.47 1.79
CA THR A 88 14.94 2.00 0.89
C THR A 88 14.36 3.07 -0.02
N ALA A 89 15.24 3.89 -0.62
CA ALA A 89 14.85 4.91 -1.60
C ALA A 89 14.26 4.33 -2.91
N ARG A 90 14.33 3.01 -3.12
CA ARG A 90 13.87 2.33 -4.34
C ARG A 90 13.19 1.01 -3.99
N PRO A 91 11.97 1.06 -3.42
CA PRO A 91 11.20 -0.15 -3.14
C PRO A 91 10.91 -0.90 -4.44
N ARG A 92 10.90 -2.23 -4.36
CA ARG A 92 10.51 -3.08 -5.49
C ARG A 92 9.16 -3.70 -5.20
N GLU A 93 8.22 -3.48 -6.09
CA GLU A 93 6.85 -3.94 -5.95
C GLU A 93 6.56 -5.05 -6.96
N ARG A 94 5.70 -5.98 -6.58
CA ARG A 94 5.14 -6.99 -7.48
C ARG A 94 3.72 -7.30 -7.08
N TYR A 95 2.82 -7.23 -8.04
CA TYR A 95 1.39 -7.46 -7.86
C TYR A 95 0.90 -8.61 -8.74
N VAL A 96 -0.05 -9.35 -8.21
CA VAL A 96 -0.86 -10.34 -8.92
C VAL A 96 -2.33 -10.01 -8.66
N VAL A 97 -3.11 -9.86 -9.72
CA VAL A 97 -4.55 -9.62 -9.64
C VAL A 97 -5.29 -10.82 -10.22
N THR A 98 -6.29 -11.28 -9.48
CA THR A 98 -7.16 -12.38 -9.90
C THR A 98 -8.62 -11.94 -9.92
N VAL A 99 -9.38 -12.50 -10.85
CA VAL A 99 -10.83 -12.33 -10.96
C VAL A 99 -11.48 -13.70 -11.06
N GLY A 100 -12.36 -14.05 -10.12
CA GLY A 100 -12.92 -15.41 -10.05
C GLY A 100 -11.86 -16.49 -9.85
N GLY A 101 -10.76 -16.17 -9.16
CA GLY A 101 -9.64 -17.08 -8.93
C GLY A 101 -8.66 -17.24 -10.10
N ARG A 102 -8.91 -16.60 -11.25
CA ARG A 102 -8.00 -16.63 -12.40
C ARG A 102 -7.14 -15.38 -12.43
N GLU A 103 -5.83 -15.53 -12.61
CA GLU A 103 -4.91 -14.41 -12.84
C GLU A 103 -5.28 -13.65 -14.12
N VAL A 104 -5.43 -12.34 -13.98
CA VAL A 104 -5.73 -11.41 -15.09
C VAL A 104 -4.66 -10.36 -15.29
N LEU A 105 -3.80 -10.17 -14.28
CA LEU A 105 -2.68 -9.23 -14.32
C LEU A 105 -1.58 -9.68 -13.37
N ARG A 106 -0.34 -9.56 -13.84
CA ARG A 106 0.87 -9.59 -13.03
C ARG A 106 1.79 -8.48 -13.48
N THR A 107 2.21 -7.64 -12.55
CA THR A 107 2.93 -6.40 -12.85
C THR A 107 3.81 -5.97 -11.68
N THR A 108 4.74 -5.05 -11.91
CA THR A 108 5.62 -4.46 -10.88
C THR A 108 5.24 -3.02 -10.54
N CYS A 109 4.10 -2.55 -11.04
CA CYS A 109 3.56 -1.20 -10.82
C CYS A 109 2.03 -1.28 -10.97
N LEU A 110 1.27 -0.31 -10.43
CA LEU A 110 -0.17 -0.19 -10.66
C LEU A 110 -0.55 1.25 -10.98
N GLY A 111 -1.46 1.45 -11.93
CA GLY A 111 -2.02 2.75 -12.26
C GLY A 111 -1.03 3.66 -13.01
N ALA A 112 -1.24 4.97 -12.91
CA ALA A 112 -0.57 5.98 -13.75
C ALA A 112 0.97 6.04 -13.59
N ALA A 113 1.53 5.41 -12.56
CA ALA A 113 2.98 5.32 -12.37
C ALA A 113 3.63 4.14 -13.13
N CYS A 114 2.84 3.33 -13.85
CA CYS A 114 3.37 2.28 -14.72
C CYS A 114 3.94 2.85 -16.02
N PRO A 115 5.21 2.55 -16.38
CA PRO A 115 5.64 2.70 -17.76
C PRO A 115 4.84 1.71 -18.61
N GLY A 116 4.08 2.24 -19.58
CA GLY A 116 3.32 1.46 -20.56
C GLY A 116 4.19 0.76 -21.59
#